data_AF-A0A7Y5DKS1-F1
#
_entry.id   AF-A0A7Y5DKS1-F1
#
_cell.length_a   1.000
_cell.length_b   1.000
_cell.length_c   1.000
_cell.angle_alpha   90.00
_cell.angle_beta   90.00
_cell.angle_gamma   90.00
#
_symmetry.space_group_name_H-M   'P 1'
#
loop_
_entity.id
_entity.type
_entity.pdbx_description
1 polymer ?
#
loop_
_entity_poly.entity_id
_entity_poly.type
_entity_poly.pdbx_seq_one_letter_code
_entity_poly.pdbx_strand_id
1 'polypeptide(L)'
;MKAIVSSMIAVGLLVAGSVMAADAPAVPAAVAAAPTVPYSVEAPASAKKNNCTACHAVYRRLVGPAWLEVSKKYKGVSKFTYGGKEYSLEDGLMMKVSKG
;
A
#
# COMPACT_ATOMS: atom_id res chain seq x y z
N MET A 1 40.21 9.99 35.03
CA MET A 1 40.61 11.40 35.24
C MET A 1 40.91 11.97 33.86
N LYS A 2 40.21 12.91 33.22
CA LYS A 2 39.32 14.03 33.60
C LYS A 2 38.17 14.03 32.56
N ALA A 3 36.88 14.08 32.90
CA ALA A 3 36.07 15.19 33.43
C ALA A 3 35.92 16.39 32.45
N ILE A 4 34.72 17.01 32.49
CA ILE A 4 34.21 18.24 31.82
C ILE A 4 33.30 17.90 30.62
N VAL A 5 31.95 17.86 30.67
CA VAL A 5 30.86 18.71 31.23
C VAL A 5 30.65 20.05 30.51
N SER A 6 29.36 20.35 30.25
CA SER A 6 28.75 21.58 29.73
C SER A 6 28.86 21.78 28.21
N SER A 7 27.77 22.01 27.48
CA SER A 7 26.79 23.06 27.76
C SER A 7 25.44 22.73 27.13
N MET A 8 24.40 22.65 27.95
CA MET A 8 23.02 22.81 27.50
C MET A 8 22.74 24.31 27.46
N ILE A 9 22.33 24.82 26.30
CA ILE A 9 21.66 26.11 26.20
C ILE A 9 20.32 25.86 25.52
N ALA A 10 19.28 25.87 26.34
CA ALA A 10 17.90 26.01 25.93
C ALA A 10 17.56 27.51 25.96
N VAL A 11 17.29 28.10 24.80
CA VAL A 11 16.48 29.32 24.60
C VAL A 11 15.97 29.18 23.16
N GLY A 12 14.72 28.83 22.89
CA GLY A 12 13.55 29.67 23.13
C GLY A 12 13.16 30.31 21.80
N LEU A 13 12.30 29.64 21.02
CA LEU A 13 11.63 30.25 19.87
C LEU A 13 10.18 29.77 19.79
N LEU A 14 9.32 30.47 20.52
CA LEU A 14 7.88 30.45 20.31
C LEU A 14 7.59 31.33 19.10
N VAL A 15 7.28 30.73 17.95
CA VAL A 15 6.61 31.41 16.83
C VAL A 15 5.15 31.00 16.87
N ALA A 16 4.33 31.84 17.49
CA ALA A 16 2.91 31.91 17.21
C ALA A 16 2.74 32.59 15.84
N GLY A 17 2.19 31.86 14.87
CA GLY A 17 1.96 32.36 13.53
C GLY A 17 0.75 31.67 12.92
N SER A 18 -0.44 32.20 13.24
CA SER A 18 -1.66 31.94 12.50
C SER A 18 -1.51 32.59 11.11
N VAL A 19 -1.45 31.77 10.06
CA VAL A 19 -1.68 32.23 8.69
C VAL A 19 -2.98 31.61 8.20
N MET A 20 -3.90 32.49 7.84
CA MET A 20 -5.19 32.19 7.25
C MET A 20 -5.01 31.45 5.92
N ALA A 21 -5.69 30.31 5.79
CA ALA A 21 -5.95 29.68 4.51
C ALA A 21 -7.10 30.45 3.83
N ALA A 22 -6.76 31.25 2.83
CA ALA A 22 -7.72 31.81 1.87
C ALA A 22 -7.36 31.31 0.46
N ASP A 23 -8.39 30.75 -0.18
CA ASP A 23 -8.56 30.61 -1.62
C ASP A 23 -7.60 29.71 -2.41
N ALA A 24 -7.94 28.43 -2.46
CA ALA A 24 -7.67 27.59 -3.63
C ALA A 24 -8.98 27.44 -4.43
N PRO A 25 -8.99 27.69 -5.76
CA PRO A 25 -10.20 27.61 -6.56
C PRO A 25 -10.69 26.15 -6.64
N ALA A 26 -11.99 25.98 -6.38
CA ALA A 26 -12.69 24.72 -6.55
C ALA A 26 -12.62 24.27 -8.01
N VAL A 27 -11.80 23.26 -8.28
CA VAL A 27 -11.92 22.42 -9.48
C VAL A 27 -13.10 21.48 -9.22
N PRO A 28 -14.19 21.50 -9.99
CA PRO A 28 -15.23 20.51 -9.82
C PRO A 28 -14.67 19.17 -10.30
N ALA A 29 -14.25 18.34 -9.34
CA ALA A 29 -14.00 16.94 -9.60
C ALA A 29 -15.34 16.31 -9.97
N ALA A 30 -15.60 16.20 -11.26
CA ALA A 30 -16.64 15.32 -11.78
C ALA A 30 -16.36 13.91 -11.26
N VAL A 31 -17.09 13.53 -10.21
CA VAL A 31 -17.17 12.17 -9.71
C VAL A 31 -17.85 11.32 -10.78
N ALA A 32 -17.06 10.83 -11.72
CA ALA A 32 -17.45 9.66 -12.49
C ALA A 32 -17.69 8.54 -11.46
N ALA A 33 -18.95 8.16 -11.29
CA ALA A 33 -19.34 7.02 -10.48
C ALA A 33 -18.60 5.79 -11.02
N ALA A 34 -17.55 5.36 -10.30
CA ALA A 34 -16.91 4.09 -10.55
C ALA A 34 -17.96 2.98 -10.32
N PRO A 35 -18.03 1.96 -11.19
CA PRO A 35 -18.98 0.86 -10.99
C PRO A 35 -18.75 0.25 -9.61
N THR A 36 -19.81 0.20 -8.81
CA THR A 36 -19.86 -0.51 -7.53
C THR A 36 -19.91 -2.00 -7.83
N VAL A 37 -18.82 -2.56 -8.36
CA VAL A 37 -18.59 -3.98 -8.18
C VAL A 37 -18.37 -4.16 -6.67
N PRO A 38 -19.11 -5.05 -5.99
CA PRO A 38 -18.78 -5.42 -4.62
C PRO A 38 -17.46 -6.21 -4.69
N TYR A 39 -16.35 -5.50 -4.85
CA TYR A 39 -15.04 -6.05 -4.58
C TYR A 39 -15.02 -6.23 -3.08
N SER A 40 -15.28 -7.46 -2.61
CA SER A 40 -15.00 -7.82 -1.24
C SER A 40 -13.56 -7.37 -0.98
N VAL A 41 -13.42 -6.34 -0.15
CA VAL A 41 -12.17 -5.60 0.10
C VAL A 41 -11.14 -6.45 0.85
N GLU A 42 -11.47 -7.73 1.00
CA GLU A 42 -10.81 -8.68 1.85
C GLU A 42 -9.77 -9.44 1.04
N ALA A 43 -8.54 -9.46 1.57
CA ALA A 43 -7.50 -10.33 1.06
C ALA A 43 -8.02 -11.77 0.95
N PRO A 44 -7.71 -12.51 -0.13
CA PRO A 44 -8.10 -13.91 -0.23
C PRO A 44 -7.60 -14.68 0.98
N ALA A 45 -8.36 -15.68 1.43
CA ALA A 45 -8.04 -16.41 2.66
C ALA A 45 -6.62 -17.01 2.63
N SER A 46 -6.12 -17.40 1.46
CA SER A 46 -4.74 -17.86 1.24
C SER A 46 -3.70 -16.77 1.54
N ALA A 47 -3.94 -15.53 1.10
CA ALA A 47 -3.06 -14.40 1.38
C ALA A 47 -2.98 -14.07 2.88
N LYS A 48 -4.08 -14.25 3.63
CA LYS A 48 -4.07 -14.11 5.09
C LYS A 48 -3.30 -15.24 5.76
N LYS A 49 -3.57 -16.50 5.38
CA LYS A 49 -2.90 -17.69 5.94
C LYS A 49 -1.38 -17.66 5.74
N ASN A 50 -0.94 -17.13 4.59
CA ASN A 50 0.48 -17.05 4.23
C ASN A 50 1.12 -15.69 4.57
N ASN A 51 0.46 -14.88 5.43
CA ASN A 51 0.94 -13.58 5.90
C ASN A 51 1.31 -12.57 4.79
N CYS A 52 0.74 -12.71 3.59
CA CYS A 52 1.01 -11.81 2.46
C CYS A 52 0.51 -10.38 2.74
N THR A 53 -0.49 -10.24 3.62
CA THR A 53 -1.05 -8.95 4.07
C THR A 53 -0.06 -8.11 4.90
N ALA A 54 1.03 -8.70 5.40
CA ALA A 54 2.06 -7.96 6.11
C ALA A 54 2.85 -7.03 5.18
N CYS A 55 3.02 -7.45 3.92
CA CYS A 55 3.82 -6.72 2.93
C CYS A 55 2.97 -6.09 1.82
N HIS A 56 1.75 -6.57 1.57
CA HIS A 56 0.89 -6.10 0.49
C HIS A 56 -0.44 -5.57 1.01
N ALA A 57 -0.87 -4.43 0.47
CA ALA A 57 -2.21 -3.88 0.66
C ALA A 57 -2.99 -3.85 -0.65
N VAL A 58 -4.31 -3.68 -0.57
CA VAL A 58 -5.20 -3.69 -1.75
C VAL A 58 -4.89 -2.51 -2.68
N TYR A 59 -4.83 -1.29 -2.14
CA TYR A 59 -4.84 -0.04 -2.93
C TYR A 59 -3.56 0.77 -2.86
N ARG A 60 -2.65 0.44 -1.95
CA ARG A 60 -1.41 1.19 -1.75
C ARG A 60 -0.22 0.25 -1.66
N ARG A 61 0.94 0.77 -2.04
CA ARG A 61 2.21 0.09 -1.78
C ARG A 61 2.50 0.11 -0.27
N LEU A 62 3.02 -0.99 0.25
CA LEU A 62 3.59 -1.08 1.59
C LEU A 62 5.07 -1.47 1.42
N VAL A 63 5.41 -2.72 1.70
CA VAL A 63 6.71 -3.31 1.35
C VAL A 63 6.70 -3.80 -0.10
N GLY A 64 5.60 -4.43 -0.49
CA GLY A 64 5.34 -4.90 -1.85
C GLY A 64 4.37 -4.01 -2.62
N PRO A 65 4.20 -4.27 -3.94
CA PRO A 65 3.21 -3.59 -4.78
C PRO A 65 1.78 -3.80 -4.25
N ALA A 66 0.90 -2.85 -4.54
CA ALA A 66 -0.51 -3.02 -4.20
C ALA A 66 -1.14 -4.16 -5.03
N TRP A 67 -2.09 -4.91 -4.49
CA TRP A 67 -2.79 -5.95 -5.27
C TRP A 67 -3.48 -5.38 -6.50
N LEU A 68 -4.02 -4.16 -6.43
CA LEU A 68 -4.60 -3.47 -7.58
C LEU A 68 -3.58 -3.21 -8.72
N GLU A 69 -2.30 -3.04 -8.39
CA GLU A 69 -1.26 -2.87 -9.41
C GLU A 69 -0.86 -4.20 -10.04
N VAL A 70 -0.86 -5.26 -9.24
CA VAL A 70 -0.64 -6.62 -9.74
C VAL A 70 -1.78 -7.02 -10.67
N SER A 71 -3.05 -6.81 -10.27
CA SER A 71 -4.21 -7.20 -11.08
C SER A 71 -4.25 -6.52 -12.44
N LYS A 72 -3.78 -5.27 -12.53
CA LYS A 72 -3.65 -4.56 -13.82
C LYS A 72 -2.73 -5.26 -14.81
N LYS A 73 -1.68 -5.95 -14.35
CA LYS A 73 -0.75 -6.69 -15.22
C LYS A 73 -1.34 -7.98 -15.79
N TYR A 74 -2.34 -8.53 -15.10
CA TYR A 74 -2.92 -9.83 -15.41
C TYR A 74 -4.40 -9.72 -15.82
N LYS A 75 -4.81 -8.57 -16.36
CA LYS A 75 -6.18 -8.38 -16.85
C LYS A 75 -6.53 -9.44 -17.89
N GLY A 76 -7.65 -10.14 -17.67
CA GLY A 76 -8.11 -11.20 -18.57
C GLY A 76 -7.35 -12.52 -18.43
N VAL A 77 -6.41 -12.63 -17.49
CA VAL A 77 -5.71 -13.88 -17.19
C VAL A 77 -6.36 -14.52 -15.98
N SER A 78 -6.83 -15.75 -16.12
CA SER A 78 -7.42 -16.53 -15.02
C SER A 78 -6.56 -17.73 -14.61
N LYS A 79 -5.54 -18.05 -15.40
CA LYS A 79 -4.68 -19.22 -15.24
C LYS A 79 -3.21 -18.83 -15.22
N PHE A 80 -2.43 -19.52 -14.41
CA PHE A 80 -0.99 -19.30 -14.32
C PHE A 80 -0.24 -20.63 -14.18
N THR A 81 0.80 -20.82 -14.98
CA THR A 81 1.63 -22.02 -14.95
C THR A 81 2.87 -21.81 -14.09
N TYR A 82 3.06 -22.65 -13.09
CA TYR A 82 4.24 -22.65 -12.23
C TYR A 82 4.76 -24.08 -12.04
N GLY A 83 6.06 -24.30 -12.27
CA GLY A 83 6.68 -25.63 -12.12
C GLY A 83 6.03 -26.73 -12.98
N GLY A 84 5.51 -26.37 -14.16
CA GLY A 84 4.82 -27.29 -15.06
C GLY A 84 3.37 -27.63 -14.67
N LYS A 85 2.83 -27.02 -13.61
CA LYS A 85 1.43 -27.22 -13.18
C LYS A 85 0.62 -25.95 -13.43
N GLU A 86 -0.63 -26.12 -13.85
CA GLU A 86 -1.58 -25.02 -14.02
C GLU A 86 -2.31 -24.74 -12.71
N TYR A 87 -2.42 -23.46 -12.38
CA TYR A 87 -3.13 -22.95 -11.21
C TYR A 87 -4.11 -21.86 -11.64
N SER A 88 -5.01 -21.48 -10.72
CA SER A 88 -5.64 -20.15 -10.79
C SER A 88 -4.55 -19.08 -10.84
N LEU A 89 -4.85 -17.91 -11.39
CA LEU A 89 -3.87 -16.82 -11.43
C LEU A 89 -3.35 -16.50 -10.02
N GLU A 90 -4.25 -16.41 -9.05
CA GLU A 90 -3.94 -16.07 -7.66
C GLU A 90 -3.05 -17.12 -7.01
N ASP A 91 -3.41 -18.40 -7.13
CA ASP A 91 -2.65 -19.49 -6.53
C ASP A 91 -1.31 -19.66 -7.23
N GLY A 92 -1.26 -19.56 -8.56
CA GLY A 92 -0.01 -19.67 -9.31
C GLY A 92 0.94 -18.53 -9.00
N LEU A 93 0.44 -17.31 -8.79
CA LEU A 93 1.26 -16.18 -8.41
C LEU A 93 1.79 -16.33 -6.98
N MET A 94 0.95 -16.85 -6.08
CA MET A 94 1.36 -17.20 -4.71
C MET A 94 2.46 -18.27 -4.72
N MET A 95 2.29 -19.35 -5.50
CA MET A 95 3.29 -20.41 -5.65
C MET A 95 4.60 -19.88 -6.23
N LYS A 96 4.55 -18.92 -7.17
CA LYS A 96 5.75 -18.28 -7.71
C LYS A 96 6.52 -17.48 -6.66
N VAL A 97 5.82 -16.83 -5.73
CA VAL A 97 6.44 -16.00 -4.68
C VAL A 97 6.93 -16.86 -3.51
N SER A 98 6.12 -17.82 -3.05
CA SER A 98 6.48 -18.69 -1.91
C SER A 98 7.45 -19.81 -2.29
N LYS A 99 7.47 -20.20 -3.58
CA LYS A 99 8.14 -21.38 -4.14
C LYS A 99 7.55 -22.73 -3.69
N GLY A 100 6.25 -22.75 -3.38
CA GLY A 100 5.57 -23.87 -2.73
C GLY A 100 5.67 -23.76 -1.23
#